data_AF-A0A3D2CK38-F1
#
_entry.id   AF-A0A3D2CK38-F1
#
_cell.length_a   1.000
_cell.length_b   1.000
_cell.length_c   1.000
_cell.angle_alpha   90.00
_cell.angle_beta   90.00
_cell.angle_gamma   90.00
#
_symmetry.space_group_name_H-M   'P 1'
#
loop_
_entity.id
_entity.type
_entity.pdbx_description
1 polymer ?
#
loop_
_entity_poly.entity_id
_entity_poly.type
_entity_poly.pdbx_seq_one_letter_code
_entity_poly.pdbx_strand_id
1 'polypeptide(L)'
;EELEHFELCMDVLRERGWAFRKLNAGPYGARLMQNVRRGEPHRLLDTLLVCALIEARSCERMKLLSKAFLDSDPQLAELYRSLLASEARHHMLYSDLATEHFGREVVRPRLKALAQEEARVLTELAEEARPMRMHS
;
A
#
# COMPACT_ATOMS: atom_id res chain seq x y z
N GLU A 1 5.23 -14.01 -3.56
CA GLU A 1 5.48 -12.58 -3.35
C GLU A 1 4.97 -12.09 -1.99
N GLU A 2 3.69 -11.79 -1.76
CA GLU A 2 3.28 -11.21 -0.45
C GLU A 2 3.61 -12.05 0.79
N LEU A 3 3.46 -13.37 0.71
CA LEU A 3 3.84 -14.26 1.81
C LEU A 3 5.36 -14.28 2.03
N GLU A 4 6.15 -14.14 0.97
CA GLU A 4 7.61 -14.05 1.06
C GLU A 4 8.03 -12.72 1.69
N HIS A 5 7.36 -11.61 1.33
CA HIS A 5 7.56 -10.30 1.98
C HIS A 5 7.26 -10.37 3.48
N PHE A 6 6.18 -11.06 3.84
CA PHE A 6 5.82 -11.28 5.23
C PHE A 6 6.90 -12.08 5.97
N GLU A 7 7.42 -13.15 5.38
CA GLU A 7 8.51 -13.93 5.98
C GLU A 7 9.79 -13.10 6.17
N LEU A 8 10.18 -12.28 5.19
CA LEU A 8 11.32 -11.35 5.32
C LEU A 8 11.15 -10.39 6.50
N CYS A 9 9.95 -9.83 6.68
CA CYS A 9 9.68 -8.95 7.82
C CYS A 9 9.77 -9.73 9.15
N MET A 10 9.32 -10.98 9.17
CA MET A 10 9.38 -11.86 10.36
C MET A 10 10.81 -12.24 10.73
N ASP A 11 11.69 -12.48 9.75
CA ASP A 11 13.12 -12.71 9.97
C ASP A 11 13.76 -11.51 10.65
N VAL A 12 13.53 -10.30 10.13
CA VAL A 12 14.08 -9.06 10.72
C VAL A 12 13.56 -8.82 12.14
N LEU A 13 12.29 -9.11 12.42
CA LEU A 13 11.74 -9.03 13.78
C LEU A 13 12.45 -10.03 14.72
N ARG A 14 12.64 -11.27 14.28
CA ARG A 14 13.30 -12.32 15.07
C ARG A 14 14.76 -11.98 15.36
N GLU A 15 15.52 -11.55 14.36
CA GLU A 15 16.93 -11.16 14.52
C GLU A 15 17.11 -10.01 15.51
N ARG A 16 16.12 -9.13 15.59
CA ARG A 16 16.11 -7.99 16.51
C ARG A 16 15.51 -8.32 17.89
N GLY A 17 15.14 -9.58 18.13
CA GLY A 17 14.56 -10.03 19.40
C GLY A 17 13.13 -9.53 19.67
N TRP A 18 12.41 -9.07 18.65
CA TRP A 18 11.03 -8.63 18.80
C TRP A 18 10.06 -9.79 18.62
N ALA A 19 9.18 -9.99 19.60
CA ALA A 19 8.07 -10.92 19.46
C ALA A 19 7.04 -10.38 18.46
N PHE A 20 6.63 -11.23 17.52
CA PHE A 20 5.49 -10.92 16.67
C PHE A 20 4.23 -10.79 17.51
N ARG A 21 3.50 -9.70 17.32
CA ARG A 21 2.25 -9.43 18.01
C ARG A 21 1.23 -8.87 17.04
N LYS A 22 -0.04 -9.20 17.31
CA LYS A 22 -1.15 -8.63 16.56
C LYS A 22 -1.28 -7.14 16.90
N LEU A 23 -1.04 -6.29 15.91
CA LEU A 23 -1.36 -4.87 15.97
C LEU A 23 -2.73 -4.64 15.33
N ASN A 24 -3.55 -3.77 15.91
CA ASN A 24 -4.79 -3.36 15.25
C ASN A 24 -4.47 -2.70 13.91
N ALA A 25 -5.20 -3.07 12.86
CA ALA A 25 -5.06 -2.47 11.54
C ALA A 25 -5.34 -0.97 11.60
N GLY A 26 -4.60 -0.20 10.80
CA GLY A 26 -4.93 1.21 10.57
C GLY A 26 -6.21 1.34 9.72
N PRO A 27 -6.93 2.47 9.80
CA PRO A 27 -8.19 2.63 9.08
C PRO A 27 -8.01 2.93 7.58
N TYR A 28 -6.79 3.18 7.09
CA TYR A 28 -6.49 3.53 5.70
C TYR A 28 -7.15 2.60 4.68
N GLY A 29 -6.83 1.29 4.74
CA GLY A 29 -7.39 0.31 3.81
C GLY A 29 -8.90 0.22 3.92
N ALA A 30 -9.44 0.26 5.14
CA ALA A 30 -10.89 0.23 5.36
C ALA A 30 -11.60 1.47 4.77
N ARG A 31 -11.04 2.68 4.91
CA ARG A 31 -11.59 3.91 4.33
C ARG A 31 -11.52 3.89 2.80
N LEU A 32 -10.43 3.38 2.20
CA LEU A 32 -10.38 3.21 0.75
C LEU A 32 -11.43 2.21 0.25
N MET A 33 -11.61 1.09 0.95
CA MET A 33 -12.60 0.08 0.56
C MET A 33 -14.04 0.59 0.65
N GLN A 34 -14.33 1.63 1.45
CA GLN A 34 -15.66 2.27 1.46
C GLN A 34 -16.00 2.95 0.12
N ASN A 35 -15.00 3.29 -0.69
CA ASN A 35 -15.18 3.90 -2.00
C ASN A 35 -15.44 2.89 -3.13
N VAL A 36 -15.36 1.58 -2.83
CA VAL A 36 -15.66 0.52 -3.79
C VAL A 36 -17.17 0.45 -4.02
N ARG A 37 -17.59 0.67 -5.27
CA ARG A 37 -18.99 0.58 -5.66
C ARG A 37 -19.51 -0.84 -5.48
N ARG A 38 -20.79 -0.95 -5.13
CA ARG A 38 -21.49 -2.24 -5.04
C ARG A 38 -21.90 -2.71 -6.43
N GLY A 39 -21.91 -4.04 -6.61
CA GLY A 39 -22.35 -4.68 -7.85
C GLY A 39 -21.28 -4.73 -8.93
N GLU A 40 -21.30 -5.81 -9.71
CA GLU A 40 -20.42 -5.94 -10.87
C GLU A 40 -20.96 -5.13 -12.07
N PRO A 41 -20.08 -4.66 -12.97
CA PRO A 41 -18.61 -4.83 -12.96
C PRO A 41 -17.85 -3.77 -12.15
N HIS A 42 -18.55 -2.77 -11.61
CA HIS A 42 -17.93 -1.63 -10.95
C HIS A 42 -17.15 -2.01 -9.68
N ARG A 43 -17.63 -3.03 -8.95
CA ARG A 43 -16.94 -3.56 -7.78
C ARG A 43 -15.55 -4.09 -8.12
N LEU A 44 -15.43 -4.90 -9.18
CA LEU A 44 -14.13 -5.41 -9.63
C LEU A 44 -13.20 -4.27 -10.03
N LEU A 45 -13.65 -3.35 -10.88
CA LEU A 45 -12.86 -2.18 -11.30
C LEU A 45 -12.33 -1.41 -10.09
N ASP A 46 -13.20 -1.04 -9.16
CA ASP A 46 -12.81 -0.23 -8.01
C ASP A 46 -11.89 -0.98 -7.05
N THR A 47 -12.08 -2.30 -6.89
CA THR A 47 -11.21 -3.13 -6.05
C THR A 47 -9.80 -3.17 -6.61
N LEU A 48 -9.64 -3.40 -7.92
CA LEU A 48 -8.33 -3.38 -8.57
C LEU A 48 -7.64 -2.02 -8.41
N LEU A 49 -8.37 -0.92 -8.61
CA LEU A 49 -7.79 0.42 -8.49
C LEU A 49 -7.43 0.79 -7.04
N VAL A 50 -8.22 0.35 -6.05
CA VAL A 50 -7.88 0.52 -4.63
C VAL A 50 -6.63 -0.29 -4.27
N CYS A 51 -6.53 -1.54 -4.72
CA CYS A 51 -5.31 -2.34 -4.54
C CYS A 51 -4.11 -1.62 -5.18
N ALA A 52 -4.22 -1.16 -6.42
CA ALA A 52 -3.16 -0.40 -7.09
C ALA A 52 -2.69 0.82 -6.28
N LEU A 53 -3.61 1.56 -5.67
CA LEU A 53 -3.27 2.73 -4.84
C LEU A 53 -2.55 2.35 -3.54
N ILE A 54 -2.99 1.27 -2.89
CA ILE A 54 -2.34 0.77 -1.67
C ILE A 54 -0.89 0.37 -1.96
N GLU A 55 -0.66 -0.43 -3.01
CA GLU A 55 0.68 -0.85 -3.45
C GLU A 55 1.56 0.35 -3.84
N ALA A 56 1.00 1.32 -4.59
CA ALA A 56 1.72 2.53 -4.98
C ALA A 56 2.15 3.36 -3.76
N ARG A 57 1.29 3.49 -2.75
CA ARG A 57 1.60 4.22 -1.51
C ARG A 57 2.61 3.47 -0.65
N SER A 58 2.50 2.15 -0.57
CA SER A 58 3.48 1.29 0.10
C SER A 58 4.87 1.47 -0.53
N CYS A 59 4.97 1.37 -1.86
CA CYS A 59 6.22 1.58 -2.61
C CYS A 59 6.84 2.95 -2.33
N GLU A 60 6.04 4.02 -2.39
CA GLU A 60 6.51 5.39 -2.11
C GLU A 60 7.06 5.52 -0.69
N ARG A 61 6.32 5.05 0.31
CA ARG A 61 6.74 5.15 1.71
C ARG A 61 7.96 4.28 2.01
N MET A 62 8.03 3.05 1.49
CA MET A 62 9.22 2.20 1.63
C MET A 62 10.46 2.86 0.99
N LYS A 63 10.29 3.57 -0.13
CA LYS A 63 11.38 4.33 -0.76
C LYS A 63 11.86 5.48 0.11
N LEU A 64 10.97 6.13 0.85
CA LEU A 64 11.36 7.17 1.81
C LEU A 64 12.06 6.55 3.03
N LEU A 65 11.52 5.47 3.59
CA LEU A 65 12.09 4.79 4.75
C LEU A 65 13.48 4.20 4.46
N SER A 66 13.66 3.56 3.30
CA SER A 66 14.97 3.04 2.88
C SER A 66 16.05 4.12 2.85
N LYS A 67 15.71 5.34 2.42
CA LYS A 67 16.63 6.48 2.45
C LYS A 67 16.85 7.02 3.86
N ALA A 68 15.77 7.15 4.64
CA ALA A 68 15.84 7.71 5.99
C ALA A 68 16.67 6.83 6.95
N PHE A 69 16.64 5.51 6.76
CA PHE A 69 17.41 4.56 7.57
C PHE A 69 18.82 4.30 7.05
N LEU A 70 19.22 4.86 5.91
CA LEU A 70 20.48 4.49 5.24
C LEU A 70 21.71 4.57 6.17
N ASP A 71 21.81 5.63 6.96
CA ASP A 71 22.96 5.85 7.86
C ASP A 71 22.74 5.30 9.28
N SER A 72 21.49 5.24 9.74
CA SER A 72 21.15 4.89 11.13
C SER A 72 20.84 3.40 11.32
N ASP A 73 20.32 2.74 10.29
CA ASP A 73 19.96 1.33 10.30
C ASP A 73 20.03 0.73 8.88
N PRO A 74 21.24 0.39 8.40
CA PRO A 74 21.45 -0.13 7.05
C PRO A 74 20.67 -1.42 6.76
N GLN A 75 20.41 -2.23 7.78
CA GLN A 75 19.62 -3.46 7.62
C GLN A 75 18.15 -3.16 7.32
N LEU A 76 17.53 -2.22 8.04
CA LEU A 76 16.18 -1.76 7.69
C LEU A 76 16.15 -1.05 6.35
N ALA A 77 17.17 -0.25 6.05
CA ALA A 77 17.29 0.42 4.76
C ALA A 77 17.26 -0.61 3.61
N GLU A 78 18.01 -1.69 3.76
CA GLU A 78 18.06 -2.78 2.78
C GLU A 78 16.74 -3.54 2.69
N LEU A 79 16.11 -3.87 3.82
CA LEU A 79 14.79 -4.52 3.83
C LEU A 79 13.80 -3.72 2.98
N TYR A 80 13.62 -2.43 3.28
CA TYR A 80 12.66 -1.59 2.54
C TYR A 80 13.05 -1.43 1.07
N ARG A 81 14.36 -1.35 0.76
CA ARG A 81 14.84 -1.25 -0.62
C ARG A 81 14.54 -2.53 -1.42
N SER A 82 14.68 -3.70 -0.80
CA SER A 82 14.46 -5.00 -1.43
C SER A 82 13.00 -5.20 -1.88
N LEU A 83 12.05 -4.59 -1.17
CA LEU A 83 10.62 -4.68 -1.45
C LEU A 83 10.16 -3.75 -2.58
N LEU A 84 10.92 -2.68 -2.91
CA LEU A 84 10.45 -1.67 -3.87
C LEU A 84 10.11 -2.23 -5.25
N ALA A 85 10.88 -3.21 -5.72
CA ALA A 85 10.71 -3.76 -7.05
C ALA A 85 9.43 -4.59 -7.17
N SER A 86 9.03 -5.31 -6.12
CA SER A 86 7.79 -6.10 -6.10
C SER A 86 6.58 -5.19 -6.00
N GLU A 87 6.58 -4.24 -5.07
CA GLU A 87 5.49 -3.27 -4.89
C GLU A 87 5.25 -2.45 -6.19
N ALA A 88 6.34 -2.09 -6.89
CA ALA A 88 6.27 -1.46 -8.22
C ALA A 88 5.53 -2.35 -9.24
N ARG A 89 5.85 -3.64 -9.30
CA ARG A 89 5.18 -4.60 -10.18
C ARG A 89 3.72 -4.79 -9.78
N HIS A 90 3.40 -4.84 -8.50
CA HIS A 90 2.04 -5.08 -8.01
C HIS A 90 1.11 -3.92 -8.34
N HIS A 91 1.53 -2.67 -8.11
CA HIS A 91 0.67 -1.53 -8.48
C HIS A 91 0.43 -1.44 -9.99
N MET A 92 1.45 -1.80 -10.80
CA MET A 92 1.32 -1.87 -12.25
C MET A 92 0.35 -2.97 -12.66
N LEU A 93 0.52 -4.18 -12.11
CA LEU A 93 -0.33 -5.34 -12.39
C LEU A 93 -1.82 -5.02 -12.16
N TYR A 94 -2.18 -4.44 -11.03
CA TYR A 94 -3.58 -4.09 -10.76
C TYR A 94 -4.13 -3.03 -11.71
N SER A 95 -3.32 -2.02 -12.06
CA SER A 95 -3.71 -0.96 -13.01
C SER A 95 -3.86 -1.50 -14.43
N ASP A 96 -3.00 -2.43 -14.83
CA ASP A 96 -3.00 -3.08 -16.14
C ASP A 96 -4.19 -4.01 -16.27
N LEU A 97 -4.47 -4.85 -15.27
CA LEU A 97 -5.67 -5.70 -15.22
C LEU A 97 -6.95 -4.86 -15.32
N ALA A 98 -7.03 -3.74 -14.59
CA ALA A 98 -8.18 -2.84 -14.69
C ALA A 98 -8.30 -2.26 -16.12
N THR A 99 -7.18 -1.87 -16.73
CA THR A 99 -7.16 -1.28 -18.07
C THR A 99 -7.52 -2.30 -19.15
N GLU A 100 -7.07 -3.55 -19.01
CA GLU A 100 -7.38 -4.66 -19.90
C GLU A 100 -8.87 -5.00 -19.87
N HIS A 101 -9.48 -5.07 -18.68
CA HIS A 101 -10.89 -5.45 -18.54
C HIS A 101 -11.89 -4.32 -18.86
N PHE A 102 -11.54 -3.06 -18.57
CA PHE A 102 -12.51 -1.94 -18.61
C PHE A 102 -12.17 -0.84 -19.61
N GLY A 103 -10.97 -0.87 -20.19
CA GLY A 103 -10.50 0.17 -21.10
C GLY A 103 -10.02 1.44 -20.38
N ARG A 104 -9.01 2.08 -20.97
CA ARG A 104 -8.30 3.22 -20.38
C ARG A 104 -9.18 4.43 -20.12
N GLU A 105 -10.18 4.67 -20.97
CA GLU A 105 -11.11 5.80 -20.86
C GLU A 105 -12.04 5.70 -19.65
N VAL A 106 -12.33 4.48 -19.18
CA VAL A 106 -13.10 4.24 -17.95
C VAL A 106 -12.18 4.26 -16.73
N VAL A 107 -11.02 3.62 -16.83
CA VAL A 107 -10.05 3.48 -15.72
C VAL A 107 -9.48 4.81 -15.29
N ARG A 108 -8.97 5.62 -16.23
CA ARG A 108 -8.25 6.86 -15.93
C ARG A 108 -9.03 7.85 -15.07
N PRO A 109 -10.29 8.23 -15.40
CA PRO A 109 -11.05 9.14 -14.55
C PRO A 109 -11.38 8.53 -13.20
N ARG A 110 -11.65 7.21 -13.13
CA ARG A 110 -11.97 6.54 -11.86
C ARG A 110 -10.75 6.46 -10.94
N LEU A 111 -9.59 6.09 -11.47
CA LEU A 111 -8.33 6.09 -10.73
C LEU A 111 -8.00 7.47 -10.20
N LYS A 112 -8.19 8.53 -11.01
CA LYS A 112 -7.99 9.92 -10.55
C LYS A 112 -8.89 10.27 -9.36
N ALA A 113 -10.17 9.90 -9.41
CA ALA A 113 -11.12 10.16 -8.32
C ALA A 113 -10.72 9.39 -7.05
N LEU A 114 -10.35 8.11 -7.16
CA LEU A 114 -9.90 7.31 -6.02
C LEU A 114 -8.57 7.82 -5.43
N ALA A 115 -7.65 8.31 -6.27
CA ALA A 115 -6.38 8.90 -5.82
C ALA A 115 -6.58 10.20 -5.04
N GLN A 116 -7.56 11.03 -5.44
CA GLN A 116 -7.93 12.23 -4.69
C GLN A 116 -8.49 11.89 -3.32
N GLU A 117 -9.34 10.86 -3.26
CA GLU A 117 -9.90 10.35 -2.02
C GLU A 117 -8.82 9.73 -1.12
N GLU A 118 -7.86 9.01 -1.70
CA GLU A 118 -6.72 8.46 -0.95
C GLU A 118 -5.86 9.55 -0.32
N ALA A 119 -5.58 10.63 -1.06
CA ALA A 119 -4.86 11.77 -0.52
C ALA A 119 -5.62 12.47 0.61
N ARG A 120 -6.95 12.57 0.49
CA ARG A 120 -7.83 13.10 1.55
C ARG A 120 -7.77 12.22 2.79
N VAL A 121 -7.92 10.91 2.62
CA VAL A 121 -7.80 9.93 3.70
C VAL A 121 -6.47 10.10 4.40
N LEU A 122 -5.34 10.14 3.69
CA LEU A 122 -4.03 10.32 4.34
C LEU A 122 -3.89 11.63 5.12
N THR A 123 -4.44 12.73 4.59
CA THR A 123 -4.42 14.04 5.28
C THR A 123 -5.20 13.96 6.59
N GLU A 124 -6.44 13.46 6.53
CA GLU A 124 -7.25 13.22 7.72
C GLU A 124 -6.55 12.23 8.67
N LEU A 125 -5.82 11.25 8.12
CA LEU A 125 -5.18 10.25 8.94
C LEU A 125 -4.05 10.83 9.80
N ALA A 126 -3.27 11.74 9.23
CA ALA A 126 -2.15 12.40 9.87
C ALA A 126 -2.57 13.35 11.02
N GLU A 127 -3.81 13.87 10.99
CA GLU A 127 -4.32 14.80 12.00
C GLU A 127 -4.92 14.11 13.23
N GLU A 128 -5.34 12.84 13.11
CA GLU A 128 -5.89 12.11 14.26
C GLU A 128 -4.76 11.52 15.13
N ALA A 129 -4.85 11.73 16.44
CA ALA A 129 -3.94 11.09 17.40
C ALA A 129 -4.15 9.56 17.39
N ARG A 130 -3.26 8.83 16.71
CA ARG A 130 -3.33 7.36 16.56
C ARG A 130 -1.95 6.70 16.64
N PRO A 131 -1.89 5.38 16.93
CA PRO A 131 -0.66 4.62 16.80
C PRO A 131 -0.15 4.60 15.35
N MET A 132 1.16 4.81 15.18
CA MET A 132 1.81 4.80 13.87
C MET A 132 1.62 3.46 13.14
N ARG A 133 1.35 3.53 11.84
CA ARG A 133 1.24 2.42 10.89
C ARG A 133 1.89 2.80 9.56
N MET A 134 2.07 1.81 8.70
CA MET A 134 2.64 2.03 7.37
C MET A 134 1.83 3.02 6.52
N HIS A 135 0.52 3.16 6.78
CA HIS A 135 -0.38 4.09 6.09
C HIS A 135 -1.08 5.08 7.04
N SER A 136 -0.48 5.40 8.20
CA SER A 136 -0.95 6.50 9.07
C SER A 136 -0.32 7.84 8.74
#